data_AF-A0A7L9BR13-F1
#
_entry.id   AF-A0A7L9BR13-F1
#
_cell.length_a   1.000
_cell.length_b   1.000
_cell.length_c   1.000
_cell.angle_alpha   90.00
_cell.angle_beta   90.00
_cell.angle_gamma   90.00
#
_symmetry.space_group_name_H-M   'P 1'
#
loop_
_entity.id
_entity.type
_entity.pdbx_description
1 polymer ?
#
loop_
_entity_poly.entity_id
_entity_poly.type
_entity_poly.pdbx_seq_one_letter_code
_entity_poly.pdbx_strand_id
1 'polypeptide(L)'
;MPTPRTPRPSPNRSAASLIGAGLLILAAGCTELSELNPQSESILDIFRQPSPAEAVNDAQNPYDADKRARGTLLLATADFASEPLYVELFVTGMSDTEASVRAASCKALARNGGPTHAPLMIKALADPDVGVRAEAARALQRIHSPDAILPLINALREPDSANPTQTAEDEPEVRAEAALALGQYRRANVLQALIAALRDSRLAVNRNTLASLRTLTGQDFGYDPGAWLAWLDSTSSPFAGAAVYLYPAYNRDWRWYEYFPFVPKPPVEAASTPAGLPIRPQ
;
A
#
# COMPACT_ATOMS: atom_id res chain seq x y z
N MET A 1 34.53 -39.42 74.79
CA MET A 1 33.49 -38.55 74.19
C MET A 1 34.15 -37.62 73.18
N PRO A 2 33.49 -37.31 72.05
CA PRO A 2 34.07 -37.45 70.72
C PRO A 2 34.80 -36.21 70.17
N THR A 3 35.63 -36.54 69.19
CA THR A 3 36.65 -35.81 68.41
C THR A 3 36.24 -34.52 67.69
N PRO A 4 37.19 -33.60 67.41
CA PRO A 4 36.97 -32.43 66.57
C PRO A 4 36.73 -32.82 65.09
N ARG A 5 35.74 -32.19 64.46
CA ARG A 5 35.39 -32.40 63.05
C ARG A 5 36.46 -31.81 62.13
N THR A 6 37.00 -32.64 61.23
CA THR A 6 37.85 -32.23 60.11
C THR A 6 37.03 -31.52 59.02
N PRO A 7 37.58 -30.51 58.33
CA PRO A 7 36.92 -29.87 57.19
C PRO A 7 36.90 -30.80 55.97
N ARG A 8 35.79 -30.78 55.22
CA ARG A 8 35.63 -31.52 53.96
C ARG A 8 36.56 -30.92 52.89
N PRO A 9 37.33 -31.73 52.15
CA PRO A 9 38.02 -31.27 50.95
C PRO A 9 36.99 -31.10 49.81
N SER A 10 37.03 -29.97 49.11
CA SER A 10 36.41 -29.80 47.80
C SER A 10 37.47 -30.02 46.71
N PRO A 11 37.38 -31.08 45.89
CA PRO A 11 38.21 -31.19 44.70
C PRO A 11 37.45 -30.64 43.48
N ASN A 12 37.86 -29.42 43.12
CA ASN A 12 38.26 -28.95 41.80
C ASN A 12 37.62 -29.54 40.50
N ARG A 13 37.15 -28.60 39.68
CA ARG A 13 37.29 -28.46 38.21
C ARG A 13 37.61 -29.73 37.38
N SER A 14 36.68 -30.12 36.51
CA SER A 14 36.79 -30.03 35.03
C SER A 14 35.88 -31.03 34.30
N ALA A 15 35.35 -30.58 33.16
CA ALA A 15 34.95 -31.36 31.97
C ALA A 15 33.48 -31.78 31.77
N ALA A 16 33.06 -31.59 30.51
CA ALA A 16 31.86 -32.03 29.78
C ALA A 16 30.55 -31.26 30.10
N SER A 17 29.85 -30.62 29.15
CA SER A 17 29.72 -30.88 27.71
C SER A 17 29.52 -29.59 26.91
N LEU A 18 30.40 -29.39 25.93
CA LEU A 18 30.12 -28.64 24.71
C LEU A 18 29.37 -29.56 23.75
N ILE A 19 28.07 -29.36 23.61
CA ILE A 19 27.24 -29.81 22.47
C ILE A 19 26.40 -28.57 22.16
N GLY A 20 26.63 -27.81 21.10
CA GLY A 20 26.66 -28.28 19.71
C GLY A 20 25.29 -28.01 19.10
N ALA A 21 25.00 -26.75 18.79
CA ALA A 21 23.95 -26.36 17.84
C ALA A 21 24.36 -25.06 17.16
N GLY A 22 25.30 -25.17 16.22
CA GLY A 22 25.49 -24.14 15.21
C GLY A 22 24.25 -24.11 14.34
N LEU A 23 23.40 -23.11 14.52
CA LEU A 23 22.35 -22.81 13.56
C LEU A 23 22.99 -22.03 12.40
N LEU A 24 23.35 -22.76 11.35
CA LEU A 24 23.64 -22.21 10.03
C LEU A 24 22.36 -21.53 9.51
N ILE A 25 22.25 -20.22 9.67
CA ILE A 25 21.28 -19.43 8.91
C ILE A 25 21.89 -19.24 7.52
N LEU A 26 21.32 -19.98 6.58
CA LEU A 26 21.58 -19.85 5.15
C LEU A 26 21.34 -18.39 4.72
N ALA A 27 22.29 -17.90 3.93
CA ALA A 27 22.29 -16.59 3.32
C ALA A 27 20.98 -16.27 2.61
N ALA A 28 20.24 -15.31 3.14
CA ALA A 28 19.37 -14.41 2.38
C ALA A 28 19.68 -12.99 2.86
N GLY A 29 20.44 -12.24 2.05
CA GLY A 29 20.61 -10.79 2.20
C GLY A 29 21.49 -10.31 3.36
N CYS A 30 22.81 -10.25 3.16
CA CYS A 30 23.73 -9.58 4.10
C CYS A 30 23.55 -8.04 4.21
N THR A 31 22.48 -7.48 3.63
CA THR A 31 22.14 -6.06 3.72
C THR A 31 21.24 -5.71 4.92
N GLU A 32 20.59 -6.69 5.57
CA GLU A 32 19.73 -6.43 6.75
C GLU A 32 20.50 -6.52 8.09
N LEU A 33 21.68 -7.15 8.12
CA LEU A 33 22.49 -7.29 9.34
C LEU A 33 23.22 -6.01 9.77
N SER A 34 23.24 -4.96 8.95
CA SER A 34 23.83 -3.67 9.31
C SER A 34 22.91 -2.79 10.17
N GLU A 35 21.63 -3.17 10.34
CA GLU A 35 20.64 -2.47 11.17
C GLU A 35 20.45 -3.12 12.55
N LEU A 36 21.48 -3.80 13.07
CA LEU A 36 21.45 -4.28 14.44
C LEU A 36 21.35 -3.09 15.40
N ASN A 37 20.19 -2.92 16.02
CA ASN A 37 20.01 -1.98 17.12
C ASN A 37 21.04 -2.34 18.21
N PRO A 38 22.02 -1.47 18.52
CA PRO A 38 23.06 -1.79 19.49
C PRO A 38 22.52 -1.97 20.93
N GLN A 39 21.24 -1.70 21.16
CA GLN A 39 20.53 -1.97 22.43
C GLN A 39 19.65 -3.22 22.41
N SER A 40 19.65 -4.05 21.36
CA SER A 40 18.89 -5.32 21.39
C SER A 40 19.52 -6.28 22.39
N GLU A 41 18.78 -6.69 23.42
CA GLU A 41 19.25 -7.66 24.41
C GLU A 41 19.22 -9.10 23.86
N SER A 42 18.50 -9.34 22.76
CA SER A 42 18.38 -10.64 22.12
C SER A 42 18.24 -10.57 20.61
N ILE A 43 18.72 -11.60 19.90
CA ILE A 43 18.43 -11.85 18.47
C ILE A 43 16.91 -12.00 18.24
N LEU A 44 16.16 -12.40 19.26
CA LEU A 44 14.71 -12.53 19.17
C LEU A 44 13.98 -11.17 19.10
N ASP A 45 14.60 -10.08 19.56
CA ASP A 45 14.00 -8.73 19.50
C ASP A 45 13.84 -8.25 18.05
N ILE A 46 14.64 -8.80 17.12
CA ILE A 46 14.55 -8.53 15.68
C ILE A 46 13.19 -9.00 15.12
N PHE A 47 12.59 -10.04 15.71
CA PHE A 47 11.32 -10.60 15.26
C PHE A 47 10.10 -10.06 16.03
N ARG A 48 10.32 -9.14 16.98
CA ARG A 48 9.25 -8.54 17.77
C ARG A 48 8.58 -7.41 16.99
N GLN A 49 7.27 -7.50 16.79
CA GLN A 49 6.53 -6.35 16.28
C GLN A 49 6.45 -5.26 17.37
N PRO A 50 6.66 -3.98 17.01
CA PRO A 50 6.56 -2.88 17.96
C PRO A 50 5.14 -2.78 18.49
N SER A 51 5.03 -2.42 19.77
CA SER A 51 3.75 -2.08 20.39
C SER A 51 3.13 -0.82 19.75
N PRO A 52 1.80 -0.62 19.86
CA PRO A 52 1.16 0.62 19.46
C PRO A 52 1.86 1.90 19.93
N ALA A 53 2.30 1.94 21.19
CA ALA A 53 2.99 3.10 21.76
C ALA A 53 4.38 3.32 21.12
N GLU A 54 5.12 2.24 20.86
CA GLU A 54 6.40 2.32 20.13
C GLU A 54 6.18 2.77 18.69
N ALA A 55 5.13 2.30 18.01
CA ALA A 55 4.78 2.73 16.67
C ALA A 55 4.43 4.24 16.60
N VAL A 56 3.79 4.80 17.62
CA VAL A 56 3.59 6.27 17.74
C VAL A 56 4.91 7.01 17.87
N ASN A 57 5.79 6.54 18.76
CA ASN A 57 7.11 7.15 18.94
C ASN A 57 7.94 7.10 17.66
N ASP A 58 7.88 5.97 16.94
CA ASP A 58 8.54 5.80 15.65
C ASP A 58 7.93 6.74 14.59
N ALA A 59 6.60 6.83 14.50
CA ALA A 59 5.89 7.72 13.59
C ALA A 59 6.23 9.21 13.80
N GLN A 60 6.65 9.59 15.00
CA GLN A 60 7.03 10.95 15.39
C GLN A 60 8.55 11.16 15.50
N ASN A 61 9.36 10.17 15.09
CA ASN A 61 10.80 10.22 15.29
C ASN A 61 11.44 11.40 14.50
N PRO A 62 12.07 12.38 15.16
CA PRO A 62 12.57 13.57 14.47
C PRO A 62 13.84 13.33 13.64
N TYR A 63 14.48 12.15 13.77
CA TYR A 63 15.79 11.88 13.18
C TYR A 63 15.78 10.79 12.10
N ASP A 64 14.75 9.95 12.07
CA ASP A 64 14.73 8.73 11.27
C ASP A 64 13.42 8.61 10.50
N ALA A 65 13.50 8.85 9.18
CA ALA A 65 12.36 8.83 8.29
C ALA A 65 11.81 7.42 8.05
N ASP A 66 12.66 6.40 8.11
CA ASP A 66 12.24 5.02 7.92
C ASP A 66 11.44 4.55 9.13
N LYS A 67 11.86 4.94 10.34
CA LYS A 67 11.04 4.76 11.55
C LYS A 67 9.71 5.47 11.42
N ARG A 68 9.70 6.72 10.94
CA ARG A 68 8.44 7.45 10.74
C ARG A 68 7.50 6.74 9.77
N ALA A 69 7.99 6.37 8.59
CA ALA A 69 7.20 5.67 7.59
C ALA A 69 6.69 4.32 8.11
N ARG A 70 7.54 3.51 8.74
CA ARG A 70 7.15 2.22 9.32
C ARG A 70 6.13 2.38 10.46
N GLY A 71 6.38 3.31 11.39
CA GLY A 71 5.48 3.63 12.49
C GLY A 71 4.09 4.02 11.98
N THR A 72 4.03 4.90 10.97
CA THR A 72 2.79 5.30 10.31
C THR A 72 2.05 4.11 9.68
N LEU A 73 2.75 3.23 8.97
CA LEU A 73 2.13 2.05 8.34
C LEU A 73 1.61 1.03 9.36
N LEU A 74 2.34 0.84 10.47
CA LEU A 74 1.93 -0.02 11.58
C LEU A 74 0.68 0.53 12.24
N LEU A 75 0.67 1.82 12.57
CA LEU A 75 -0.50 2.50 13.12
C LEU A 75 -1.69 2.39 12.19
N ALA A 76 -1.50 2.53 10.87
CA ALA A 76 -2.58 2.43 9.89
C ALA A 76 -3.30 1.07 9.84
N THR A 77 -2.71 0.01 10.41
CA THR A 77 -3.32 -1.32 10.52
C THR A 77 -3.99 -1.58 11.87
N ALA A 78 -3.83 -0.70 12.84
CA ALA A 78 -4.36 -0.88 14.18
C ALA A 78 -5.88 -0.63 14.23
N ASP A 79 -6.57 -1.27 15.17
CA ASP A 79 -8.03 -1.13 15.30
C ASP A 79 -8.47 0.31 15.64
N PHE A 80 -7.61 1.07 16.34
CA PHE A 80 -7.85 2.46 16.72
C PHE A 80 -7.38 3.49 15.66
N ALA A 81 -6.86 3.04 14.51
CA ALA A 81 -6.22 3.91 13.53
C ALA A 81 -7.16 4.96 12.91
N SER A 82 -8.47 4.71 12.96
CA SER A 82 -9.51 5.63 12.50
C SER A 82 -9.92 6.69 13.54
N GLU A 83 -9.35 6.66 14.76
CA GLU A 83 -9.60 7.71 15.74
C GLU A 83 -9.01 9.06 15.26
N PRO A 84 -9.66 10.21 15.53
CA PRO A 84 -9.25 11.50 15.00
C PRO A 84 -7.78 11.85 15.25
N LEU A 85 -7.25 11.48 16.42
CA LEU A 85 -5.85 11.75 16.78
C LEU A 85 -4.85 11.12 15.80
N TYR A 86 -5.09 9.87 15.39
CA TYR A 86 -4.18 9.17 14.46
C TYR A 86 -4.40 9.61 13.02
N VAL A 87 -5.65 9.93 12.64
CA VAL A 87 -5.94 10.52 11.34
C VAL A 87 -5.20 11.85 11.17
N GLU A 88 -5.21 12.73 12.18
CA GLU A 88 -4.44 13.99 12.18
C GLU A 88 -2.93 13.77 12.09
N LEU A 89 -2.41 12.72 12.74
CA LEU A 89 -1.00 12.31 12.59
C LEU A 89 -0.69 11.95 11.13
N PHE A 90 -1.57 11.20 10.46
CA PHE A 90 -1.38 10.86 9.05
C PHE A 90 -1.47 12.09 8.14
N VAL A 91 -2.43 12.99 8.40
CA VAL A 91 -2.54 14.29 7.69
C VAL A 91 -1.24 15.09 7.82
N THR A 92 -0.66 15.15 9.01
CA THR A 92 0.60 15.86 9.24
C THR A 92 1.74 15.28 8.40
N GLY A 93 1.87 13.95 8.35
CA GLY A 93 2.90 13.28 7.54
C GLY A 93 2.73 13.42 6.02
N MET A 94 1.59 13.92 5.51
CA MET A 94 1.46 14.26 4.07
C MET A 94 2.35 15.44 3.66
N SER A 95 2.85 16.23 4.61
CA SER A 95 3.74 17.37 4.37
C SER A 95 5.19 17.10 4.76
N ASP A 96 5.56 15.82 4.91
CA ASP A 96 6.89 15.43 5.31
C ASP A 96 7.96 15.76 4.26
N THR A 97 9.20 15.99 4.71
CA THR A 97 10.33 16.18 3.79
C THR A 97 10.63 14.90 3.02
N GLU A 98 10.46 13.74 3.64
CA GLU A 98 10.80 12.44 3.07
C GLU A 98 9.62 11.80 2.34
N ALA A 99 9.86 11.36 1.10
CA ALA A 99 8.84 10.78 0.24
C ALA A 99 8.23 9.49 0.82
N SER A 100 9.04 8.66 1.49
CA SER A 100 8.58 7.43 2.14
C SER A 100 7.53 7.70 3.21
N VAL A 101 7.69 8.77 3.99
CA VAL A 101 6.73 9.19 5.02
C VAL A 101 5.46 9.74 4.37
N ARG A 102 5.57 10.58 3.33
CA ARG A 102 4.41 11.09 2.58
C ARG A 102 3.59 9.95 1.98
N ALA A 103 4.24 8.97 1.35
CA ALA A 103 3.59 7.79 0.78
C ALA A 103 2.91 6.94 1.86
N ALA A 104 3.58 6.70 3.00
CA ALA A 104 3.02 5.99 4.15
C ALA A 104 1.77 6.68 4.71
N SER A 105 1.83 8.00 4.89
CA SER A 105 0.69 8.82 5.31
C SER A 105 -0.47 8.78 4.33
N CYS A 106 -0.19 8.86 3.02
CA CYS A 106 -1.21 8.77 1.97
C CYS A 106 -1.97 7.45 2.05
N LYS A 107 -1.22 6.34 2.17
CA LYS A 107 -1.77 4.99 2.36
C LYS A 107 -2.55 4.85 3.66
N ALA A 108 -2.06 5.44 4.75
CA ALA A 108 -2.73 5.41 6.05
C ALA A 108 -4.08 6.12 6.01
N LEU A 109 -4.12 7.31 5.40
CA LEU A 109 -5.36 8.07 5.17
C LEU A 109 -6.31 7.37 4.21
N ALA A 110 -5.81 6.67 3.19
CA ALA A 110 -6.67 5.90 2.28
C ALA A 110 -7.46 4.81 2.99
N ARG A 111 -6.90 4.24 4.06
CA ARG A 111 -7.49 3.13 4.83
C ARG A 111 -8.36 3.61 5.98
N ASN A 112 -7.96 4.71 6.63
CA ASN A 112 -8.55 5.17 7.90
C ASN A 112 -9.27 6.52 7.80
N GLY A 113 -9.03 7.27 6.73
CA GLY A 113 -9.67 8.55 6.47
C GLY A 113 -10.98 8.41 5.69
N GLY A 114 -11.66 9.53 5.51
CA GLY A 114 -12.84 9.65 4.65
C GLY A 114 -12.67 10.61 3.47
N PRO A 115 -13.76 10.87 2.72
CA PRO A 115 -13.80 11.75 1.55
C PRO A 115 -13.26 13.17 1.77
N THR A 116 -13.33 13.66 3.01
CA THR A 116 -12.79 14.97 3.40
C THR A 116 -11.29 15.09 3.17
N HIS A 117 -10.56 13.97 3.12
CA HIS A 117 -9.11 13.95 2.90
C HIS A 117 -8.73 13.85 1.43
N ALA A 118 -9.68 13.58 0.52
CA ALA A 118 -9.42 13.44 -0.91
C ALA A 118 -8.58 14.60 -1.52
N PRO A 119 -8.74 15.88 -1.12
CA PRO A 119 -7.88 16.95 -1.60
C PRO A 119 -6.38 16.74 -1.35
N LEU A 120 -6.02 16.04 -0.27
CA LEU A 120 -4.62 15.72 0.04
C LEU A 120 -4.04 14.71 -0.95
N MET A 121 -4.78 13.66 -1.29
CA MET A 121 -4.36 12.68 -2.32
C MET A 121 -4.37 13.30 -3.71
N ILE A 122 -5.35 14.15 -4.03
CA ILE A 122 -5.38 14.89 -5.30
C ILE A 122 -4.13 15.76 -5.46
N LYS A 123 -3.71 16.45 -4.40
CA LYS A 123 -2.45 17.21 -4.39
C LYS A 123 -1.23 16.29 -4.57
N ALA A 124 -1.22 15.14 -3.90
CA ALA A 124 -0.12 14.17 -3.95
C ALA A 124 0.04 13.49 -5.32
N LEU A 125 -0.96 13.53 -6.22
CA LEU A 125 -0.78 13.14 -7.62
C LEU A 125 0.25 14.00 -8.38
N ALA A 126 0.58 15.18 -7.86
CA ALA A 126 1.60 16.08 -8.40
C ALA A 126 2.87 16.15 -7.51
N ASP A 127 3.05 15.19 -6.59
CA ASP A 127 4.25 15.10 -5.76
C ASP A 127 5.50 14.90 -6.63
N PRO A 128 6.68 15.45 -6.28
CA PRO A 128 7.92 15.20 -7.01
C PRO A 128 8.33 13.73 -7.05
N ASP A 129 7.95 12.92 -6.05
CA ASP A 129 8.31 11.51 -5.98
C ASP A 129 7.26 10.60 -6.66
N VAL A 130 7.72 9.69 -7.53
CA VAL A 130 6.87 8.76 -8.28
C VAL A 130 6.10 7.81 -7.34
N GLY A 131 6.72 7.36 -6.26
CA GLY A 131 6.11 6.46 -5.29
C GLY A 131 4.95 7.13 -4.56
N VAL A 132 5.09 8.41 -4.20
CA VAL A 132 4.00 9.20 -3.63
C VAL A 132 2.86 9.38 -4.63
N ARG A 133 3.15 9.68 -5.90
CA ARG A 133 2.14 9.80 -6.96
C ARG A 133 1.36 8.49 -7.16
N ALA A 134 2.07 7.36 -7.17
CA ALA A 134 1.46 6.03 -7.32
C ALA A 134 0.56 5.70 -6.13
N GLU A 135 1.03 5.93 -4.90
CA GLU A 135 0.22 5.74 -3.69
C GLU A 135 -0.97 6.70 -3.64
N ALA A 136 -0.86 7.92 -4.15
CA ALA A 136 -1.99 8.85 -4.27
C ALA A 136 -3.08 8.34 -5.23
N ALA A 137 -2.69 7.84 -6.40
CA ALA A 137 -3.63 7.23 -7.34
C ALA A 137 -4.30 5.98 -6.74
N ARG A 138 -3.53 5.13 -6.05
CA ARG A 138 -4.02 3.95 -5.33
C ARG A 138 -4.93 4.33 -4.15
N ALA A 139 -4.63 5.41 -3.43
CA ALA A 139 -5.45 5.92 -2.34
C ALA A 139 -6.82 6.41 -2.84
N LEU A 140 -6.85 7.08 -4.00
CA LEU A 140 -8.08 7.52 -4.65
C LEU A 140 -8.95 6.36 -5.18
N GLN A 141 -8.46 5.12 -5.16
CA GLN A 141 -9.31 3.93 -5.34
C GLN A 141 -10.21 3.66 -4.13
N ARG A 142 -9.71 4.00 -2.93
CA ARG A 142 -10.41 3.79 -1.65
C ARG A 142 -11.27 4.98 -1.25
N ILE A 143 -10.98 6.16 -1.77
CA ILE A 143 -11.71 7.38 -1.44
C ILE A 143 -12.35 7.95 -2.70
N HIS A 144 -13.69 8.04 -2.68
CA HIS A 144 -14.45 8.64 -3.76
C HIS A 144 -14.47 10.16 -3.66
N SER A 145 -14.02 10.85 -4.71
CA SER A 145 -14.20 12.30 -4.85
C SER A 145 -14.30 12.68 -6.33
N PRO A 146 -15.42 13.28 -6.78
CA PRO A 146 -15.55 13.76 -8.16
C PRO A 146 -14.45 14.72 -8.60
N ASP A 147 -13.85 15.46 -7.67
CA ASP A 147 -12.76 16.40 -7.95
C ASP A 147 -11.48 15.69 -8.39
N ALA A 148 -11.35 14.38 -8.13
CA ALA A 148 -10.22 13.57 -8.55
C ALA A 148 -10.26 13.19 -10.03
N ILE A 149 -11.40 13.35 -10.73
CA ILE A 149 -11.57 12.88 -12.12
C ILE A 149 -10.52 13.48 -13.06
N LEU A 150 -10.38 14.82 -13.08
CA LEU A 150 -9.43 15.47 -13.98
C LEU A 150 -7.97 15.19 -13.60
N PRO A 151 -7.56 15.29 -12.31
CA PRO A 151 -6.23 14.86 -11.88
C PRO A 151 -5.89 13.42 -12.27
N LEU A 152 -6.81 12.47 -12.10
CA LEU A 152 -6.60 11.06 -12.47
C LEU A 152 -6.53 10.87 -13.99
N ILE A 153 -7.35 11.58 -14.78
CA ILE A 153 -7.25 11.57 -16.24
C ILE A 153 -5.88 12.11 -16.68
N ASN A 154 -5.37 13.16 -16.04
CA ASN A 154 -4.04 13.68 -16.34
C ASN A 154 -2.94 12.68 -15.95
N ALA A 155 -3.06 12.04 -14.80
CA ALA A 155 -2.13 11.01 -14.34
C ALA A 155 -2.17 9.73 -15.19
N LEU A 156 -3.27 9.46 -15.91
CA LEU A 156 -3.41 8.33 -16.83
C LEU A 156 -2.72 8.57 -18.18
N ARG A 157 -2.48 9.83 -18.57
CA ARG A 157 -1.92 10.12 -19.90
C ARG A 157 -0.47 9.67 -19.97
N GLU A 158 -0.11 8.97 -21.05
CA GLU A 158 1.29 8.80 -21.40
C GLU A 158 1.92 10.18 -21.65
N PRO A 159 3.15 10.43 -21.18
CA PRO A 159 3.84 11.66 -21.49
C PRO A 159 4.05 11.78 -23.00
N ASP A 160 3.74 12.96 -23.54
CA ASP A 160 3.76 13.22 -24.97
C ASP A 160 5.20 13.11 -25.51
N SER A 161 5.50 12.05 -26.26
CA SER A 161 6.81 11.81 -26.86
C SER A 161 7.30 12.95 -27.78
N ALA A 162 6.41 13.86 -28.17
CA ALA A 162 6.69 15.02 -29.00
C ALA A 162 7.25 16.25 -28.24
N ASN A 163 7.19 16.28 -26.89
CA ASN A 163 7.67 17.41 -26.07
C ASN A 163 8.78 16.96 -25.08
N PRO A 164 10.01 16.74 -25.56
CA PRO A 164 11.13 16.22 -24.76
C PRO A 164 11.66 17.19 -23.68
N THR A 165 11.09 18.40 -23.55
CA THR A 165 11.50 19.39 -22.54
C THR A 165 11.02 19.09 -21.13
N GLN A 166 10.06 18.17 -20.98
CA GLN A 166 9.84 17.47 -19.72
C GLN A 166 10.47 16.10 -19.88
N THR A 167 11.53 15.84 -19.10
CA THR A 167 11.98 14.47 -18.81
C THR A 167 10.87 13.79 -18.02
N ALA A 168 9.73 13.53 -18.65
CA ALA A 168 8.63 12.84 -18.03
C ALA A 168 9.06 11.38 -17.92
N GLU A 169 9.36 10.99 -16.69
CA GLU A 169 9.72 9.63 -16.37
C GLU A 169 8.56 8.72 -16.81
N ASP A 170 8.87 7.55 -17.37
CA ASP A 170 7.84 6.57 -17.66
C ASP A 170 7.30 6.05 -16.33
N GLU A 171 6.07 6.44 -16.00
CA GLU A 171 5.38 6.12 -14.73
C GLU A 171 4.24 5.12 -14.93
N PRO A 172 4.53 3.87 -15.33
CA PRO A 172 3.51 2.87 -15.63
C PRO A 172 2.61 2.57 -14.43
N GLU A 173 3.16 2.61 -13.22
CA GLU A 173 2.42 2.32 -12.00
C GLU A 173 1.39 3.42 -11.70
N VAL A 174 1.78 4.69 -11.79
CA VAL A 174 0.86 5.82 -11.58
C VAL A 174 -0.29 5.76 -12.59
N ARG A 175 0.01 5.53 -13.88
CA ARG A 175 -1.02 5.41 -14.93
C ARG A 175 -1.95 4.23 -14.67
N ALA A 176 -1.41 3.08 -14.28
CA ALA A 176 -2.19 1.88 -14.02
C ALA A 176 -3.12 2.04 -12.82
N GLU A 177 -2.64 2.65 -11.73
CA GLU A 177 -3.46 2.90 -10.55
C GLU A 177 -4.51 4.00 -10.80
N ALA A 178 -4.18 5.00 -11.62
CA ALA A 178 -5.14 6.00 -12.06
C ALA A 178 -6.24 5.40 -12.94
N ALA A 179 -5.89 4.50 -13.87
CA ALA A 179 -6.85 3.76 -14.70
C ALA A 179 -7.85 2.98 -13.83
N LEU A 180 -7.38 2.31 -12.77
CA LEU A 180 -8.25 1.62 -11.82
C LEU A 180 -9.13 2.59 -11.05
N ALA A 181 -8.56 3.66 -10.50
CA ALA A 181 -9.33 4.64 -9.71
C ALA A 181 -10.46 5.27 -10.55
N LEU A 182 -10.21 5.50 -11.83
CA LEU A 182 -11.18 6.05 -12.78
C LEU A 182 -12.42 5.15 -12.97
N GLY A 183 -12.32 3.84 -12.70
CA GLY A 183 -13.44 2.89 -12.78
C GLY A 183 -14.61 3.19 -11.83
N GLN A 184 -14.44 4.11 -10.88
CA GLN A 184 -15.50 4.59 -9.99
C GLN A 184 -16.45 5.60 -10.64
N TYR A 185 -16.00 6.32 -11.67
CA TYR A 185 -16.63 7.55 -12.14
C TYR A 185 -17.38 7.34 -13.45
N ARG A 186 -18.72 7.29 -13.36
CA ARG A 186 -19.61 7.16 -14.52
C ARG A 186 -19.72 8.48 -15.29
N ARG A 187 -18.69 8.82 -16.07
CA ARG A 187 -18.64 10.04 -16.89
C ARG A 187 -18.13 9.76 -18.30
N ALA A 188 -18.65 10.48 -19.29
CA ALA A 188 -18.27 10.29 -20.69
C ALA A 188 -16.78 10.58 -20.95
N ASN A 189 -16.22 11.63 -20.34
CA ASN A 189 -14.80 11.96 -20.44
C ASN A 189 -13.90 10.86 -19.83
N VAL A 190 -14.36 10.15 -18.80
CA VAL A 190 -13.65 9.02 -18.21
C VAL A 190 -13.61 7.84 -19.18
N LEU A 191 -14.74 7.52 -19.83
CA LEU A 191 -14.77 6.48 -20.87
C LEU A 191 -13.81 6.82 -22.00
N GLN A 192 -13.83 8.05 -22.51
CA GLN A 192 -12.92 8.49 -23.58
C GLN A 192 -11.45 8.35 -23.18
N ALA A 193 -11.09 8.78 -21.96
CA ALA A 193 -9.73 8.66 -21.45
C ALA A 193 -9.28 7.20 -21.29
N LEU A 194 -10.14 6.34 -20.74
CA LEU A 194 -9.86 4.91 -20.59
C LEU A 194 -9.75 4.22 -21.96
N ILE A 195 -10.66 4.49 -22.90
CA ILE A 195 -10.60 3.89 -24.25
C ILE A 195 -9.28 4.27 -24.95
N ALA A 196 -8.83 5.51 -24.82
CA ALA A 196 -7.52 5.93 -25.34
C ALA A 196 -6.36 5.16 -24.67
N ALA A 197 -6.43 4.97 -23.35
CA ALA A 197 -5.41 4.26 -22.56
C ALA A 197 -5.39 2.74 -22.75
N LEU A 198 -6.26 2.15 -23.59
CA LEU A 198 -6.16 0.73 -23.98
C LEU A 198 -4.97 0.46 -24.91
N ARG A 199 -4.41 1.52 -25.52
CA ARG A 199 -3.22 1.44 -26.39
C ARG A 199 -1.91 1.73 -25.66
N ASP A 200 -1.95 1.86 -24.33
CA ASP A 200 -0.75 2.14 -23.55
C ASP A 200 0.30 1.04 -23.81
N SER A 201 1.55 1.44 -23.83
CA SER A 201 2.67 0.52 -24.03
C SER A 201 2.81 -0.52 -22.92
N ARG A 202 2.21 -0.26 -21.74
CA ARG A 202 2.36 -1.05 -20.52
C ARG A 202 1.12 -1.89 -20.27
N LEU A 203 1.32 -3.21 -20.20
CA LEU A 203 0.24 -4.18 -19.99
C LEU A 203 -0.56 -3.94 -18.71
N ALA A 204 0.09 -3.44 -17.64
CA ALA A 204 -0.60 -3.12 -16.39
C ALA A 204 -1.67 -2.04 -16.59
N VAL A 205 -1.36 -0.99 -17.35
CA VAL A 205 -2.30 0.08 -17.69
C VAL A 205 -3.44 -0.48 -18.52
N ASN A 206 -3.14 -1.20 -19.61
CA ASN A 206 -4.15 -1.79 -20.49
C ASN A 206 -5.14 -2.70 -19.74
N ARG A 207 -4.62 -3.56 -18.85
CA ARG A 207 -5.45 -4.48 -18.05
C ARG A 207 -6.36 -3.74 -17.09
N ASN A 208 -5.82 -2.76 -16.37
CA ASN A 208 -6.54 -1.95 -15.41
C ASN A 208 -7.61 -1.10 -16.10
N THR A 209 -7.26 -0.51 -17.24
CA THR A 209 -8.18 0.22 -18.12
C THR A 209 -9.34 -0.65 -18.59
N LEU A 210 -9.06 -1.86 -19.10
CA LEU A 210 -10.09 -2.79 -19.53
C LEU A 210 -10.99 -3.23 -18.37
N ALA A 211 -10.41 -3.48 -17.19
CA ALA A 211 -11.19 -3.79 -15.99
C ALA A 211 -12.13 -2.64 -15.64
N SER A 212 -11.64 -1.40 -15.60
CA SER A 212 -12.46 -0.21 -15.34
C SER A 212 -13.57 -0.01 -16.38
N LEU A 213 -13.28 -0.23 -17.68
CA LEU A 213 -14.29 -0.14 -18.74
C LEU A 213 -15.39 -1.19 -18.56
N ARG A 214 -15.03 -2.44 -18.25
CA ARG A 214 -15.99 -3.51 -17.94
C ARG A 214 -16.84 -3.15 -16.72
N THR A 215 -16.22 -2.64 -15.66
CA THR A 215 -16.94 -2.19 -14.46
C THR A 215 -17.91 -1.04 -14.77
N LEU A 216 -17.51 -0.07 -15.59
CA LEU A 216 -18.34 1.09 -15.90
C LEU A 216 -19.47 0.78 -16.89
N THR A 217 -19.27 -0.16 -17.82
CA THR A 217 -20.20 -0.36 -18.96
C THR A 217 -20.95 -1.68 -18.93
N GLY A 218 -20.40 -2.69 -18.25
CA GLY A 218 -20.85 -4.09 -18.33
C GLY A 218 -20.53 -4.76 -19.67
N GLN A 219 -19.79 -4.10 -20.57
CA GLN A 219 -19.41 -4.62 -21.88
C GLN A 219 -17.97 -5.11 -21.89
N ASP A 220 -17.63 -5.93 -22.88
CA ASP A 220 -16.28 -6.41 -23.10
C ASP A 220 -15.95 -6.53 -24.59
N PHE A 221 -15.22 -5.54 -25.11
CA PHE A 221 -14.69 -5.57 -26.48
C PHE A 221 -13.17 -5.86 -26.50
N GLY A 222 -12.62 -6.34 -25.38
CA GLY A 222 -11.19 -6.55 -25.23
C GLY A 222 -10.37 -5.25 -25.34
N TYR A 223 -9.19 -5.36 -25.95
CA TYR A 223 -8.22 -4.26 -26.05
C TYR A 223 -8.35 -3.45 -27.35
N ASP A 224 -9.44 -3.58 -28.12
CA ASP A 224 -9.64 -2.82 -29.35
C ASP A 224 -10.41 -1.51 -29.08
N PRO A 225 -9.75 -0.33 -29.12
CA PRO A 225 -10.43 0.94 -28.87
C PRO A 225 -11.43 1.29 -29.96
N GLY A 226 -11.26 0.80 -31.19
CA GLY A 226 -12.17 1.06 -32.29
C GLY A 226 -13.55 0.46 -32.03
N ALA A 227 -13.58 -0.79 -31.55
CA ALA A 227 -14.81 -1.45 -31.12
C ALA A 227 -15.50 -0.72 -29.96
N TRP A 228 -14.72 -0.28 -28.97
CA TRP A 228 -15.25 0.52 -27.85
C TRP A 228 -15.86 1.86 -28.30
N LEU A 229 -15.19 2.59 -29.19
CA LEU A 229 -15.69 3.86 -29.73
C LEU A 229 -16.95 3.67 -30.58
N ALA A 230 -16.95 2.68 -31.48
CA ALA A 230 -18.12 2.39 -32.31
C ALA A 230 -19.35 2.00 -31.47
N TRP A 231 -19.14 1.23 -30.39
CA TRP A 231 -20.21 0.95 -29.44
C TRP A 231 -20.66 2.21 -28.69
N LEU A 232 -19.73 3.03 -28.21
CA LEU A 232 -20.04 4.25 -27.47
C LEU A 232 -20.86 5.25 -28.31
N ASP A 233 -20.58 5.35 -29.61
CA ASP A 233 -21.36 6.16 -30.55
C ASP A 233 -22.77 5.61 -30.82
N SER A 234 -22.96 4.30 -30.66
CA SER A 234 -24.24 3.62 -30.91
C SER A 234 -25.21 3.64 -29.72
N THR A 235 -24.73 3.93 -28.51
CA THR A 235 -25.53 3.84 -27.28
C THR A 235 -25.84 5.21 -26.67
N SER A 236 -27.08 5.42 -26.25
CA SER A 236 -27.49 6.59 -25.48
C SER A 236 -27.34 6.41 -23.96
N SER A 237 -27.01 5.19 -23.51
CA SER A 237 -26.93 4.82 -22.09
C SER A 237 -25.73 3.92 -21.80
N PRO A 238 -24.49 4.44 -21.91
CA PRO A 238 -23.26 3.63 -21.82
C PRO A 238 -23.04 2.98 -20.44
N PHE A 239 -23.68 3.46 -19.38
CA PHE A 239 -23.52 2.95 -18.01
C PHE A 239 -24.65 2.01 -17.55
N ALA A 240 -25.56 1.62 -18.45
CA ALA A 240 -26.72 0.81 -18.07
C ALA A 240 -26.33 -0.56 -17.48
N GLY A 241 -25.21 -1.14 -17.92
CA GLY A 241 -24.67 -2.41 -17.42
C GLY A 241 -23.61 -2.24 -16.31
N ALA A 242 -23.44 -1.04 -15.75
CA ALA A 242 -22.36 -0.76 -14.79
C ALA A 242 -22.47 -1.65 -13.55
N ALA A 243 -21.35 -2.26 -13.15
CA ALA A 243 -21.20 -2.92 -11.87
C ALA A 243 -20.88 -1.91 -10.76
N VAL A 244 -20.95 -2.38 -9.50
CA VAL A 244 -20.43 -1.64 -8.35
C VAL A 244 -18.90 -1.71 -8.42
N TYR A 245 -18.23 -0.56 -8.31
CA TYR A 245 -16.78 -0.52 -8.22
C TYR A 245 -16.32 -1.03 -6.85
N LEU A 246 -15.38 -1.97 -6.86
CA LEU A 246 -14.67 -2.45 -5.69
C LEU A 246 -13.18 -2.24 -5.93
N TYR A 247 -12.49 -1.59 -5.00
CA TYR A 247 -11.04 -1.46 -5.12
C TYR A 247 -10.36 -2.82 -4.89
N PRO A 248 -9.26 -3.11 -5.59
CA PRO A 248 -8.53 -4.35 -5.36
C PRO A 248 -7.88 -4.34 -3.98
N ALA A 249 -8.14 -5.37 -3.20
CA ALA A 249 -7.39 -5.67 -1.99
C ALA A 249 -6.44 -6.84 -2.28
N TYR A 250 -5.18 -6.71 -1.87
CA TYR A 250 -4.18 -7.74 -2.10
C TYR A 250 -4.57 -9.01 -1.34
N ASN A 251 -4.83 -10.08 -2.09
CA ASN A 251 -5.05 -11.42 -1.54
C ASN A 251 -3.93 -12.33 -2.06
N ARG A 252 -3.26 -13.04 -1.15
CA ARG A 252 -2.27 -14.07 -1.51
C ARG A 252 -2.78 -15.44 -1.09
N ASP A 253 -2.39 -16.45 -1.85
CA ASP A 253 -2.63 -17.82 -1.45
C ASP A 253 -1.95 -18.12 -0.11
N TRP A 254 -2.62 -18.94 0.68
CA TRP A 254 -2.10 -19.36 1.96
C TRP A 254 -0.89 -20.24 1.73
N ARG A 255 0.18 -19.92 2.45
CA ARG A 255 1.34 -20.82 2.52
C ARG A 255 0.90 -22.08 3.26
N TRP A 256 1.49 -23.22 2.91
CA TRP A 256 1.11 -24.51 3.49
C TRP A 256 1.07 -24.53 5.03
N TYR A 257 1.93 -23.75 5.70
CA TYR A 257 1.98 -23.66 7.16
C TYR A 257 0.91 -22.74 7.76
N GLU A 258 0.30 -21.84 6.98
CA GLU A 258 -0.78 -20.95 7.43
C GLU A 258 -2.12 -21.69 7.56
N TYR A 259 -2.19 -22.95 7.10
CA TYR A 259 -3.31 -23.85 7.33
C TYR A 259 -3.31 -24.46 8.74
N PHE A 260 -2.22 -24.36 9.50
CA PHE A 260 -2.19 -24.87 10.87
C PHE A 260 -3.03 -23.99 11.81
N PRO A 261 -3.88 -24.56 12.70
CA PRO A 261 -4.83 -23.79 13.52
C PRO A 261 -4.21 -22.76 14.48
N PHE A 262 -2.94 -22.92 14.81
CA PHE A 262 -2.20 -22.09 15.77
C PHE A 262 -1.29 -21.05 15.10
N VAL A 263 -1.22 -21.03 13.76
CA VAL A 263 -0.52 -19.97 13.05
C VAL A 263 -1.49 -18.80 12.88
N PRO A 264 -1.16 -17.59 13.40
CA PRO A 264 -2.00 -16.43 13.20
C PRO A 264 -2.12 -16.14 11.70
N LYS A 265 -3.35 -16.03 11.22
CA LYS A 265 -3.61 -15.73 9.82
C LYS A 265 -3.22 -14.28 9.55
N PRO A 266 -2.56 -14.00 8.41
CA PRO A 266 -2.31 -12.61 8.04
C PRO A 266 -3.65 -11.88 7.89
N PRO A 267 -3.72 -10.59 8.25
CA PRO A 267 -4.92 -9.80 8.01
C PRO A 267 -5.17 -9.74 6.49
N VAL A 268 -6.31 -10.27 6.05
CA VAL A 268 -6.76 -10.18 4.65
C VAL A 268 -7.75 -9.02 4.57
N GLU A 269 -7.38 -7.96 3.86
CA GLU A 269 -8.31 -6.88 3.52
C GLU A 269 -9.26 -7.40 2.44
N ALA A 270 -10.57 -7.26 2.65
CA ALA A 270 -11.55 -7.61 1.64
C ALA A 270 -11.71 -6.44 0.65
N ALA A 271 -11.91 -6.74 -0.64
CA ALA A 271 -12.31 -5.74 -1.61
C ALA A 271 -13.64 -5.11 -1.16
N SER A 272 -13.71 -3.79 -1.15
CA SER A 272 -14.87 -3.05 -0.64
C SER A 272 -15.16 -1.83 -1.52
N THR A 273 -16.30 -1.19 -1.27
CA THR A 273 -16.66 0.06 -1.93
C THR A 273 -15.82 1.21 -1.38
N PRO A 274 -15.41 2.18 -2.22
CA PRO A 274 -14.71 3.37 -1.77
C PRO A 274 -15.53 4.17 -0.75
N ALA A 275 -14.87 4.75 0.24
CA ALA A 275 -15.47 5.69 1.17
C ALA A 275 -16.06 6.88 0.39
N GLY A 276 -17.32 7.22 0.64
CA GLY A 276 -18.03 8.31 -0.04
C GLY A 276 -18.66 7.97 -1.39
N LEU A 277 -18.52 6.73 -1.89
CA LEU A 277 -19.21 6.32 -3.11
C LEU A 277 -20.73 6.24 -2.85
N PRO A 278 -21.59 6.94 -3.61
CA PRO A 278 -23.03 6.89 -3.40
C PRO A 278 -23.60 5.49 -3.73
N ILE A 279 -24.48 4.99 -2.85
CA ILE A 279 -25.09 3.65 -2.94
C ILE A 279 -26.10 3.54 -4.11
N ARG A 280 -26.52 4.66 -4.71
CA ARG A 280 -27.38 4.70 -5.92
C ARG A 280 -26.72 5.52 -7.03
N PRO A 281 -26.87 5.12 -8.31
CA PRO A 281 -26.40 5.91 -9.44
C PRO A 281 -27.19 7.22 -9.55
N GLN A 282 -26.49 8.31 -9.89
CA GLN A 282 -27.08 9.53 -10.45
C GLN A 282 -27.02 9.45 -11.98
#